data_AF-A0A7C3X5R3-F1
#
_entry.id   AF-A0A7C3X5R3-F1
#
_cell.length_a   1.000
_cell.length_b   1.000
_cell.length_c   1.000
_cell.angle_alpha   90.00
_cell.angle_beta   90.00
_cell.angle_gamma   90.00
#
_symmetry.space_group_name_H-M   'P 1'
#
loop_
_entity.id
_entity.type
_entity.pdbx_description
1 polymer ?
#
loop_
_entity_poly.entity_id
_entity_poly.type
_entity_poly.pdbx_seq_one_letter_code
_entity_poly.pdbx_strand_id
1 'polypeptide(L)'
;SRGYGIGFFEERGFYPDFILWVVDQNGQRIVFIEPHGMLHAKAYIHDEKARLHERLPELAQEIAKRSARHGITQNITLDAFIVSKTPYDELYQHYDDGTWDRAKFAEKHILFPERSEDHDYMRILFGDR
;
A
#
# COMPACT_ATOMS: atom_id res chain seq x y z
N SER A 1 -30.79 0.77 1.90
CA SER A 1 -29.90 1.89 1.55
C SER A 1 -28.79 1.36 0.68
N ARG A 2 -28.60 1.89 -0.54
CA ARG A 2 -27.39 1.60 -1.32
C ARG A 2 -26.32 2.51 -0.74
N GLY A 3 -25.58 2.01 0.24
CA GLY A 3 -24.41 2.72 0.75
C GLY A 3 -23.54 3.05 -0.44
N TYR A 4 -23.26 4.33 -0.65
CA TYR A 4 -22.13 4.76 -1.47
C TYR A 4 -20.88 4.31 -0.71
N GLY A 5 -20.56 3.02 -0.81
CA GLY A 5 -19.20 2.57 -0.54
C GLY A 5 -18.30 3.40 -1.44
N ILE A 6 -17.24 3.95 -0.87
CA ILE A 6 -16.26 4.62 -1.71
C ILE A 6 -15.63 3.54 -2.57
N GLY A 7 -16.03 3.48 -3.84
CA GLY A 7 -15.56 2.53 -4.83
C GLY A 7 -14.13 2.88 -5.24
N PHE A 8 -13.17 2.66 -4.34
CA PHE A 8 -11.75 2.83 -4.61
C PHE A 8 -11.20 1.71 -5.49
N PHE A 9 -11.84 0.53 -5.43
CA PHE A 9 -11.41 -0.69 -6.09
C PHE A 9 -12.33 -0.99 -7.27
N GLU A 10 -12.19 -0.24 -8.36
CA GLU A 10 -12.79 -0.65 -9.64
C GLU A 10 -12.22 -2.01 -10.10
N GLU A 11 -11.03 -2.37 -9.61
CA GLU A 11 -10.42 -3.69 -9.77
C GLU A 11 -10.93 -4.66 -8.70
N ARG A 12 -11.69 -5.65 -9.17
CA ARG A 12 -12.18 -6.78 -8.36
C ARG A 12 -11.00 -7.58 -7.82
N GLY A 13 -10.50 -7.31 -6.63
CA GLY A 13 -9.51 -8.22 -6.01
C GLY A 13 -8.67 -7.71 -4.83
N PHE A 14 -8.74 -6.43 -4.47
CA PHE A 14 -8.04 -5.91 -3.29
C PHE A 14 -9.03 -5.57 -2.18
N TYR A 15 -8.88 -6.25 -1.03
CA TYR A 15 -9.75 -6.13 0.13
C TYR A 15 -8.84 -6.12 1.35
N PRO A 16 -8.26 -4.96 1.71
CA PRO A 16 -7.24 -4.91 2.73
C PRO A 16 -7.84 -5.33 4.06
N ASP A 17 -7.13 -6.19 4.77
CA ASP A 17 -7.55 -6.65 6.11
C ASP A 17 -7.51 -5.48 7.11
N PHE A 18 -6.61 -4.51 6.92
CA PHE A 18 -6.42 -3.39 7.85
C PHE A 18 -6.33 -2.03 7.15
N ILE A 19 -6.76 -1.00 7.86
CA ILE A 19 -6.52 0.40 7.52
C ILE A 19 -5.79 1.05 8.69
N LEU A 20 -4.59 1.57 8.43
CA LEU A 20 -3.88 2.45 9.35
C LEU A 20 -4.22 3.89 8.98
N TRP A 21 -4.90 4.61 9.87
CA TRP A 21 -5.25 6.02 9.68
C TRP A 21 -4.54 6.87 10.71
N VAL A 22 -3.59 7.68 10.23
CA VAL A 22 -2.81 8.61 11.04
C VAL A 22 -3.32 10.02 10.78
N VAL A 23 -3.71 10.73 11.83
CA VAL A 23 -4.20 12.11 11.76
C VAL A 23 -3.34 12.99 12.66
N ASP A 24 -2.81 14.08 12.11
CA ASP A 24 -2.04 15.07 12.84
C ASP A 24 -2.22 16.48 12.25
N GLN A 25 -1.41 17.42 12.73
CA GLN A 25 -1.37 18.81 12.27
C GLN A 25 -0.92 19.01 10.82
N ASN A 26 -0.18 18.06 10.24
CA ASN A 26 0.31 18.10 8.87
C ASN A 26 -0.70 17.49 7.89
N GLY A 27 -1.60 16.62 8.36
CA GLY A 27 -2.66 16.07 7.53
C GLY A 27 -3.20 14.72 8.00
N GLN A 28 -3.70 13.96 7.03
CA GLN A 28 -4.14 12.59 7.20
C GLN A 28 -3.35 11.67 6.29
N ARG A 29 -2.81 10.58 6.85
CA ARG A 29 -2.23 9.47 6.08
C ARG A 29 -3.09 8.23 6.29
N ILE A 30 -3.66 7.72 5.21
CA ILE A 30 -4.47 6.50 5.22
C ILE A 30 -3.69 5.44 4.46
N VAL A 31 -3.34 4.36 5.14
CA VAL A 31 -2.57 3.24 4.59
C VAL A 31 -3.44 1.99 4.61
N PHE A 32 -3.67 1.40 3.44
CA PHE A 32 -4.31 0.10 3.31
C PHE A 32 -3.26 -1.00 3.46
N ILE A 33 -3.50 -1.98 4.33
CA ILE A 33 -2.52 -3.02 4.63
C ILE A 33 -3.17 -4.38 4.39
N GLU A 34 -2.57 -5.18 3.52
CA GLU A 34 -3.05 -6.53 3.20
C GLU A 34 -1.98 -7.60 3.44
N PRO A 35 -2.09 -8.39 4.52
CA PRO A 35 -1.24 -9.56 4.73
C PRO A 35 -1.58 -10.69 3.74
N HIS A 36 -0.70 -10.99 2.79
CA HIS A 36 -0.99 -11.89 1.68
C HIS A 36 0.13 -12.90 1.38
N GLY A 37 -0.23 -14.13 1.00
CA GLY A 37 0.74 -15.09 0.46
C GLY A 37 0.98 -14.79 -1.01
N MET A 38 2.25 -14.62 -1.41
CA MET A 38 2.63 -14.09 -2.72
C MET A 38 3.24 -15.14 -3.66
N LEU A 39 3.42 -16.39 -3.21
CA LEU A 39 4.07 -17.45 -4.01
C LEU A 39 3.37 -17.74 -5.36
N HIS A 40 2.06 -17.50 -5.43
CA HIS A 40 1.26 -17.67 -6.66
C HIS A 40 0.77 -16.34 -7.23
N ALA A 41 1.33 -15.23 -6.76
CA ALA A 41 1.04 -13.93 -7.33
C ALA A 41 1.57 -13.86 -8.77
N LYS A 42 0.95 -12.99 -9.57
CA LYS A 42 1.43 -12.71 -10.93
C LYS A 42 2.76 -11.96 -10.84
N ALA A 43 3.53 -11.95 -11.92
CA ALA A 43 4.66 -11.02 -12.05
C ALA A 43 4.18 -9.59 -11.75
N TYR A 44 5.00 -8.79 -11.07
CA TYR A 44 4.62 -7.47 -10.53
C TYR A 44 3.88 -6.59 -11.56
N ILE A 45 4.36 -6.56 -12.80
CA ILE A 45 3.76 -5.77 -13.90
C ILE A 45 2.28 -6.07 -14.14
N HIS A 46 1.83 -7.28 -13.81
CA HIS A 46 0.46 -7.78 -13.96
C HIS A 46 -0.25 -7.97 -12.62
N ASP A 47 0.41 -7.64 -11.51
CA ASP A 47 -0.13 -7.71 -10.16
C ASP A 47 -0.78 -6.37 -9.79
N GLU A 48 -2.05 -6.22 -10.19
CA GLU A 48 -2.87 -5.04 -9.89
C GLU A 48 -2.92 -4.71 -8.40
N LYS A 49 -2.93 -5.75 -7.55
CA LYS A 49 -2.93 -5.62 -6.09
C LYS A 49 -1.61 -5.03 -5.59
N ALA A 50 -0.47 -5.57 -6.04
CA ALA A 50 0.85 -5.02 -5.68
C ALA A 50 1.08 -3.62 -6.25
N ARG A 51 0.45 -3.29 -7.38
CA ARG A 51 0.57 -1.98 -8.03
C ARG A 51 -0.45 -0.94 -7.58
N LEU A 52 -1.30 -1.25 -6.59
CA LEU A 52 -2.31 -0.33 -6.11
C LEU A 52 -1.71 0.99 -5.60
N HIS A 53 -0.57 0.92 -4.89
CA HIS A 53 0.12 2.11 -4.36
C HIS A 53 0.46 3.13 -5.45
N GLU A 54 0.70 2.70 -6.69
CA GLU A 54 1.07 3.57 -7.80
C GLU A 54 -0.10 4.52 -8.19
N ARG A 55 -1.33 4.15 -7.87
CA ARG A 55 -2.56 4.87 -8.29
C ARG A 55 -3.17 5.71 -7.17
N LEU A 56 -2.90 5.33 -5.92
CA LEU A 56 -3.43 6.00 -4.73
C LEU A 56 -3.07 7.49 -4.64
N PRO A 57 -1.87 7.96 -5.06
CA PRO A 57 -1.55 9.39 -5.10
C PRO A 57 -2.49 10.21 -5.98
N GLU A 58 -2.86 9.72 -7.16
CA GLU A 58 -3.78 10.42 -8.07
C GLU A 58 -5.17 10.53 -7.45
N LEU A 59 -5.65 9.44 -6.86
CA LEU A 59 -6.91 9.41 -6.13
C LEU A 59 -6.91 10.35 -4.90
N ALA A 60 -5.79 10.42 -4.17
CA ALA A 60 -5.63 11.35 -3.05
C ALA A 60 -5.77 12.81 -3.52
N GLN A 61 -5.19 13.15 -4.66
CA GLN A 61 -5.35 14.48 -5.28
C GLN A 61 -6.81 14.76 -5.68
N GLU A 62 -7.52 13.78 -6.22
CA GLU A 62 -8.95 13.94 -6.52
C GLU A 62 -9.77 14.21 -5.26
N ILE A 63 -9.55 13.44 -4.20
CA ILE A 63 -10.22 13.64 -2.91
C ILE A 63 -9.92 15.03 -2.37
N ALA A 64 -8.66 15.48 -2.42
CA ALA A 64 -8.27 16.81 -1.99
C ALA A 64 -9.02 17.91 -2.77
N LYS A 65 -9.08 17.80 -4.11
CA LYS A 65 -9.83 18.73 -4.97
C LYS A 65 -11.32 18.77 -4.64
N ARG A 66 -11.93 17.62 -4.35
CA ARG A 66 -13.35 17.53 -3.97
C ARG A 66 -13.60 18.14 -2.59
N SER A 67 -12.74 17.81 -1.63
CA SER A 67 -12.81 18.28 -0.24
C SER A 67 -12.62 19.79 -0.12
N ALA A 68 -11.74 20.37 -0.93
CA ALA A 68 -11.52 21.82 -1.01
C ALA A 68 -12.80 22.59 -1.37
N ARG A 69 -13.67 22.02 -2.22
CA ARG A 69 -14.97 22.64 -2.56
C ARG A 69 -15.94 22.68 -1.37
N HIS A 70 -15.69 21.88 -0.35
CA HIS A 70 -16.44 21.83 0.91
C HIS A 70 -15.71 22.52 2.06
N GLY A 71 -14.67 23.32 1.78
CA GLY A 71 -13.91 24.07 2.78
C GLY A 71 -12.90 23.24 3.59
N ILE A 72 -12.65 21.98 3.21
CA ILE A 72 -11.67 21.11 3.86
C ILE A 72 -10.34 21.26 3.12
N THR A 73 -9.32 21.78 3.80
CA THR A 73 -7.98 22.05 3.23
C THR A 73 -6.88 21.15 3.78
N GLN A 74 -7.22 20.20 4.66
CA GLN A 74 -6.26 19.28 5.24
C GLN A 74 -5.66 18.37 4.14
N ASN A 75 -4.34 18.19 4.16
CA ASN A 75 -3.65 17.31 3.23
C ASN A 75 -4.03 15.85 3.50
N ILE A 76 -4.27 15.06 2.44
CA ILE A 76 -4.60 13.64 2.53
C ILE A 76 -3.63 12.89 1.64
N THR A 77 -2.94 11.90 2.21
CA THR A 77 -2.12 10.95 1.46
C THR A 77 -2.71 9.56 1.59
N LEU A 78 -2.81 8.85 0.48
CA LEU A 78 -3.25 7.46 0.43
C LEU A 78 -2.07 6.57 0.04
N ASP A 79 -1.98 5.42 0.68
CA ASP A 79 -0.91 4.46 0.46
C ASP A 79 -1.44 3.02 0.65
N ALA A 80 -0.77 2.03 0.08
CA ALA A 80 -1.11 0.63 0.25
C ALA A 80 0.15 -0.23 0.32
N PHE A 81 0.17 -1.18 1.25
CA PHE A 81 1.23 -2.17 1.38
C PHE A 81 0.67 -3.59 1.40
N ILE A 82 1.38 -4.48 0.71
CA ILE A 82 1.27 -5.92 0.94
C ILE A 82 2.28 -6.30 2.02
N VAL A 83 1.82 -6.98 3.06
CA VAL A 83 2.73 -7.64 4.01
C VAL A 83 2.80 -9.11 3.63
N SER A 84 3.89 -9.51 2.98
CA SER A 84 4.05 -10.85 2.44
C SER A 84 4.11 -11.88 3.58
N LYS A 85 3.20 -12.85 3.54
CA LYS A 85 3.28 -14.08 4.36
C LYS A 85 4.28 -15.08 3.76
N THR A 86 4.66 -14.91 2.50
CA THR A 86 5.72 -15.68 1.84
C THR A 86 7.07 -15.06 2.22
N PRO A 87 8.01 -15.83 2.80
CA PRO A 87 9.35 -15.34 3.15
C PRO A 87 10.08 -14.75 1.94
N TYR A 88 10.97 -13.79 2.17
CA TYR A 88 11.77 -13.19 1.11
C TYR A 88 12.53 -14.25 0.30
N ASP A 89 13.21 -15.18 0.97
CA ASP A 89 14.06 -16.21 0.35
C ASP A 89 13.28 -17.17 -0.57
N GLU A 90 11.95 -17.25 -0.41
CA GLU A 90 11.06 -17.99 -1.31
C GLU A 90 10.48 -17.10 -2.40
N LEU A 91 10.12 -15.85 -2.08
CA LEU A 91 9.42 -14.97 -3.01
C LEU A 91 10.33 -14.43 -4.10
N TYR A 92 11.56 -14.01 -3.75
CA TYR A 92 12.40 -13.23 -4.66
C TYR A 92 12.68 -13.97 -5.98
N GLN A 93 12.92 -15.28 -5.93
CA GLN A 93 13.23 -16.10 -7.13
C GLN A 93 12.08 -16.19 -8.13
N HIS A 94 10.84 -16.00 -7.65
CA HIS A 94 9.63 -16.21 -8.43
C HIS A 94 8.93 -14.90 -8.81
N TYR A 95 9.36 -13.79 -8.22
CA TYR A 95 8.71 -12.50 -8.38
C TYR A 95 9.56 -11.57 -9.24
N ASP A 96 8.95 -11.03 -10.30
CA ASP A 96 9.62 -10.29 -11.37
C ASP A 96 10.78 -11.07 -12.02
N ASP A 97 12.01 -10.56 -12.02
CA ASP A 97 13.18 -11.17 -12.68
C ASP A 97 14.16 -11.88 -11.72
N GLY A 98 13.80 -12.02 -10.43
CA GLY A 98 14.66 -12.67 -9.44
C GLY A 98 15.75 -11.77 -8.85
N THR A 99 15.82 -10.49 -9.21
CA THR A 99 16.92 -9.59 -8.81
C THR A 99 16.59 -8.67 -7.65
N TRP A 100 15.33 -8.65 -7.20
CA TRP A 100 14.87 -7.71 -6.19
C TRP A 100 15.35 -8.11 -4.80
N ASP A 101 16.02 -7.17 -4.14
CA ASP A 101 16.28 -7.24 -2.70
C ASP A 101 15.09 -6.69 -1.90
N ARG A 102 15.18 -6.79 -0.56
CA ARG A 102 14.13 -6.29 0.35
C ARG A 102 13.85 -4.80 0.16
N ALA A 103 14.89 -4.00 -0.13
CA ALA A 103 14.73 -2.57 -0.39
C ALA A 103 13.92 -2.33 -1.67
N LYS A 104 14.18 -3.10 -2.72
CA LYS A 104 13.43 -3.05 -3.97
C LYS A 104 11.98 -3.47 -3.80
N PHE A 105 11.73 -4.53 -3.01
CA PHE A 105 10.36 -4.90 -2.63
C PHE A 105 9.66 -3.77 -1.85
N ALA A 106 10.36 -3.10 -0.91
CA ALA A 106 9.83 -1.98 -0.15
C ALA A 106 9.51 -0.76 -1.03
N GLU A 107 10.34 -0.42 -2.03
CA GLU A 107 10.03 0.60 -3.06
C GLU A 107 8.75 0.28 -3.84
N LYS A 108 8.39 -1.00 -3.92
CA LYS A 108 7.21 -1.53 -4.59
C LYS A 108 6.08 -1.83 -3.62
N HIS A 109 6.22 -1.36 -2.38
CA HIS A 109 5.25 -1.46 -1.30
C HIS A 109 4.85 -2.91 -0.95
N ILE A 110 5.79 -3.83 -1.13
CA ILE A 110 5.72 -5.20 -0.66
C ILE A 110 6.72 -5.32 0.49
N LEU A 111 6.24 -5.65 1.68
CA LEU A 111 7.05 -5.72 2.88
C LEU A 111 7.07 -7.15 3.42
N PHE A 112 8.21 -7.55 3.98
CA PHE A 112 8.33 -8.78 4.76
C PHE A 112 8.21 -8.44 6.25
N PRO A 113 7.49 -9.25 7.06
CA PRO A 113 7.25 -8.98 8.48
C PRO A 113 8.49 -9.26 9.35
N GLU A 114 9.60 -8.64 8.98
CA GLU A 114 10.94 -8.80 9.56
C GLU A 114 11.38 -7.47 10.18
N ARG A 115 12.17 -7.54 11.25
CA ARG A 115 12.72 -6.37 11.94
C ARG A 115 14.21 -6.59 12.20
N SER A 116 15.03 -5.89 11.44
CA SER A 116 16.49 -5.85 11.53
C SER A 116 16.97 -4.40 11.34
N GLU A 117 18.29 -4.19 11.44
CA GLU A 117 18.89 -2.88 11.17
C GLU A 117 18.67 -2.42 9.73
N ASP A 118 18.71 -3.37 8.78
CA ASP A 118 18.59 -3.10 7.34
C ASP A 118 17.12 -3.11 6.83
N HIS A 119 16.19 -3.69 7.59
CA HIS A 119 14.76 -3.79 7.21
C HIS A 119 13.86 -3.85 8.44
N ASP A 120 13.06 -2.80 8.67
CA ASP A 120 11.98 -2.80 9.67
C ASP A 120 10.67 -2.39 9.01
N TYR A 121 9.81 -3.38 8.72
CA TYR A 121 8.53 -3.12 8.06
C TYR A 121 7.62 -2.19 8.85
N MET A 122 7.70 -2.19 10.19
CA MET A 122 6.88 -1.32 11.02
C MET A 122 7.32 0.13 10.84
N ARG A 123 8.63 0.37 10.81
CA ARG A 123 9.17 1.71 10.55
C ARG A 123 8.69 2.25 9.21
N ILE A 124 8.69 1.42 8.16
CA ILE A 124 8.16 1.79 6.84
C ILE A 124 6.65 2.06 6.88
N LEU A 125 5.87 1.19 7.53
CA LEU A 125 4.41 1.34 7.64
C LEU A 125 4.00 2.61 8.38
N PHE A 126 4.67 2.97 9.47
CA PHE A 126 4.37 4.20 10.21
C PHE A 126 4.96 5.46 9.54
N GLY A 127 6.02 5.28 8.74
CA GLY A 127 6.80 6.35 8.13
C GLY A 127 7.79 6.96 9.12
N ASP A 128 8.94 7.42 8.62
CA ASP A 128 9.89 8.19 9.42
C ASP A 128 9.25 9.53 9.82
N ARG A 129 8.96 9.67 11.11
CA ARG A 129 8.52 10.92 11.73
C ARG A 129 9.43 11.26 12.89
#